data_AF-A0A8J6Y6A0-F1
#
_entry.id   AF-A0A8J6Y6A0-F1
#
_cell.length_a   1.000
_cell.length_b   1.000
_cell.length_c   1.000
_cell.angle_alpha   90.00
_cell.angle_beta   90.00
_cell.angle_gamma   90.00
#
_symmetry.space_group_name_H-M   'P 1'
#
loop_
_entity.id
_entity.type
_entity.pdbx_description
1 polymer ?
#
loop_
_entity_poly.entity_id
_entity_poly.type
_entity_poly.pdbx_seq_one_letter_code
_entity_poly.pdbx_strand_id
1 'polypeptide(L)' 'ANLARHLGVEPETALQQTNATFLRRFQGMEERSREMDRDFRAMDLAEQDALWEEVKSRETSSGALHPRKEPR' A
#
# COMPACT_ATOMS: atom_id res chain seq x y z
N ALA A 1 27.64 -22.77 -2.66
CA ALA A 1 26.36 -23.17 -2.04
C ALA A 1 25.82 -22.13 -1.04
N ASN A 2 25.87 -20.83 -1.36
CA ASN A 2 25.50 -19.76 -0.40
C ASN A 2 24.50 -18.71 -0.96
N LEU A 3 23.87 -18.95 -2.12
CA LEU A 3 22.88 -18.00 -2.67
C LEU A 3 21.47 -18.25 -2.11
N ALA A 4 21.12 -19.51 -1.86
CA ALA A 4 19.81 -19.90 -1.32
C ALA A 4 19.58 -19.49 0.15
N ARG A 5 20.64 -19.24 0.94
CA ARG A 5 20.51 -18.81 2.34
C ARG A 5 20.29 -17.31 2.52
N HIS A 6 20.71 -16.48 1.56
CA HIS A 6 20.38 -15.04 1.58
C HIS A 6 18.98 -14.80 0.99
N LEU A 7 18.56 -15.63 0.04
CA LEU A 7 17.20 -15.62 -0.52
C LEU A 7 16.14 -16.28 0.36
N GLY A 8 16.45 -16.74 1.57
CA GLY A 8 15.44 -17.32 2.49
C GLY A 8 14.85 -16.28 3.46
N VAL A 9 15.67 -15.31 3.88
CA VAL A 9 15.27 -14.23 4.80
C VAL A 9 14.63 -13.06 4.04
N GLU A 10 15.10 -12.78 2.82
CA GLU A 10 14.61 -11.66 1.99
C GLU A 10 13.19 -11.83 1.41
N PRO A 11 12.72 -13.00 0.93
CA PRO A 11 11.38 -13.10 0.36
C PRO A 11 10.29 -13.11 1.42
N GLU A 12 10.50 -13.77 2.56
CA GLU A 12 9.54 -13.73 3.67
C GLU A 12 9.41 -12.31 4.22
N THR A 13 10.54 -11.62 4.39
CA THR A 13 10.56 -10.23 4.87
C THR A 13 9.94 -9.28 3.84
N ALA A 14 10.28 -9.40 2.55
CA ALA A 14 9.70 -8.57 1.49
C ALA A 14 8.19 -8.82 1.32
N LEU A 15 7.75 -10.07 1.46
CA LEU A 15 6.34 -10.44 1.45
C LEU A 15 5.61 -9.86 2.66
N GLN A 16 6.19 -9.97 3.86
CA GLN A 16 5.62 -9.37 5.08
C GLN A 16 5.51 -7.84 4.96
N GLN A 17 6.53 -7.17 4.43
CA GLN A 17 6.51 -5.72 4.20
C GLN A 17 5.47 -5.30 3.16
N THR A 18 5.33 -6.08 2.08
CA THR A 18 4.32 -5.86 1.04
C THR A 18 2.92 -6.04 1.62
N ASN A 19 2.68 -7.14 2.35
CA ASN A 19 1.41 -7.41 3.01
C ASN A 19 1.07 -6.34 4.05
N ALA A 20 2.04 -5.89 4.84
CA ALA A 20 1.85 -4.80 5.79
C ALA A 20 1.46 -3.50 5.09
N THR A 21 2.04 -3.21 3.92
CA THR A 21 1.67 -2.02 3.12
C THR A 21 0.27 -2.14 2.56
N PHE A 22 -0.10 -3.30 2.04
CA PHE A 22 -1.44 -3.55 1.56
C PHE A 22 -2.47 -3.41 2.69
N LEU A 23 -2.20 -4.00 3.85
CA LEU A 23 -3.08 -3.93 5.02
C LEU A 23 -3.29 -2.50 5.50
N ARG A 24 -2.22 -1.70 5.62
CA ARG A 24 -2.32 -0.28 6.02
C ARG A 24 -3.17 0.52 5.05
N ARG A 25 -2.97 0.34 3.74
CA ARG A 25 -3.75 1.04 2.72
C ARG A 25 -5.20 0.60 2.72
N PHE A 26 -5.45 -0.70 2.84
CA PHE A 26 -6.81 -1.24 2.90
C PHE A 26 -7.57 -0.68 4.12
N GLN A 27 -6.93 -0.63 5.29
CA GLN A 27 -7.50 0.00 6.48
C GLN A 27 -7.82 1.48 6.24
N GLY A 28 -6.91 2.23 5.63
CA GLY A 28 -7.16 3.63 5.26
C GLY A 28 -8.33 3.80 4.27
N MET A 29 -8.51 2.84 3.35
CA MET A 29 -9.65 2.86 2.41
C MET A 29 -10.97 2.56 3.13
N GLU A 30 -10.98 1.62 4.09
CA GLU A 30 -12.16 1.36 4.92
C GLU A 30 -12.54 2.58 5.77
N GLU A 31 -11.56 3.24 6.40
CA GLU A 31 -11.77 4.47 7.15
C GLU A 31 -12.33 5.58 6.26
N ARG A 32 -11.73 5.81 5.08
CA ARG A 32 -12.21 6.82 4.13
C ARG A 32 -13.61 6.53 3.61
N SER A 33 -13.92 5.26 3.36
CA SER A 33 -15.26 4.84 2.95
C SER A 33 -16.30 5.13 4.04
N ARG A 34 -15.95 4.87 5.31
CA ARG A 34 -16.80 5.22 6.47
C ARG A 34 -16.99 6.73 6.60
N GLU A 35 -15.95 7.54 6.40
CA GLU A 35 -16.08 9.01 6.39
C GLU A 35 -17.01 9.53 5.29
N MET A 36 -17.15 8.79 4.19
CA MET A 36 -18.02 9.10 3.07
C MET A 36 -19.44 8.51 3.23
N ASP A 37 -19.74 7.85 4.35
CA ASP A 37 -20.98 7.11 4.58
C ASP A 37 -21.29 6.07 3.48
N ARG A 38 -20.24 5.44 2.92
CA ARG A 38 -20.36 4.43 1.87
C ARG A 38 -19.78 3.08 2.32
N ASP A 39 -20.46 1.99 1.96
CA ASP A 39 -19.89 0.65 2.12
C ASP A 39 -18.83 0.44 1.03
N PHE A 40 -17.58 0.24 1.44
CA PHE A 40 -16.46 -0.05 0.55
C PHE A 40 -16.75 -1.23 -0.40
N ARG A 41 -17.48 -2.25 0.07
CA ARG A 41 -17.82 -3.44 -0.75
C ARG A 41 -18.89 -3.17 -1.80
N ALA A 42 -19.64 -2.09 -1.66
CA ALA A 42 -20.66 -1.67 -2.61
C ALA A 42 -20.09 -0.75 -3.71
N MET A 43 -18.84 -0.31 -3.56
CA MET A 43 -18.15 0.53 -4.54
C MET A 43 -17.70 -0.28 -5.75
N ASP A 44 -17.68 0.36 -6.91
CA ASP A 44 -17.10 -0.26 -8.11
C ASP A 44 -15.55 -0.24 -8.07
N LEU A 45 -14.92 -0.95 -9.01
CA LEU A 45 -13.45 -1.02 -9.07
C LEU A 45 -12.80 0.35 -9.30
N ALA A 46 -13.46 1.26 -10.01
CA ALA A 46 -12.90 2.59 -10.30
C ALA A 46 -12.92 3.48 -9.04
N GLU A 47 -13.98 3.39 -8.24
CA GLU A 47 -14.10 4.04 -6.93
C GLU A 47 -13.07 3.48 -5.94
N GLN A 48 -12.91 2.16 -5.89
CA GLN A 48 -11.89 1.51 -5.06
C GLN A 48 -10.46 1.91 -5.46
N ASP A 49 -10.16 1.96 -6.76
CA ASP A 49 -8.86 2.41 -7.27
C ASP A 49 -8.58 3.89 -6.94
N ALA A 50 -9.60 4.74 -7.04
CA ALA A 50 -9.46 6.16 -6.67
C ALA A 50 -9.15 6.33 -5.17
N LEU A 51 -9.85 5.58 -4.31
CA LEU A 51 -9.58 5.57 -2.87
C LEU A 51 -8.18 5.03 -2.54
N TRP A 52 -7.73 3.99 -3.26
CA TRP A 52 -6.39 3.44 -3.09
C TRP A 52 -5.30 4.49 -3.39
N GLU A 53 -5.42 5.23 -4.49
CA GLU A 53 -4.48 6.29 -4.83
C GLU A 53 -4.54 7.48 -3.85
N GLU A 54 -5.72 7.82 -3.33
CA GLU A 54 -5.87 8.82 -2.27
C GLU A 54 -5.11 8.41 -0.99
N VAL A 55 -5.33 7.19 -0.50
CA VAL A 55 -4.70 6.68 0.72
C VAL A 55 -3.19 6.55 0.55
N LYS A 56 -2.73 6.01 -0.58
CA LYS A 56 -1.30 5.94 -0.94
C LYS A 56 -0.66 7.33 -0.98
N SER A 57 -1.33 8.33 -1.55
CA SER A 57 -0.83 9.71 -1.58
C SER A 57 -0.70 10.29 -0.16
N ARG A 58 -1.67 10.05 0.72
CA ARG A 58 -1.63 10.47 2.13
C ARG A 58 -0.49 9.80 2.90
N GLU A 59 -0.22 8.50 2.67
CA GLU A 59 0.95 7.81 3.24
C GLU A 59 2.26 8.48 2.80
N THR A 60 2.42 8.78 1.51
CA THR A 60 3.63 9.44 0.97
C THR A 60 3.78 10.89 1.43
N SER A 61 2.67 11.54 1.80
CA SER A 61 2.67 12.92 2.31
C SER A 61 2.96 12.98 3.81
N SER A 62 2.63 11.92 4.56
CA SER A 62 2.91 11.82 6.01
C SER A 62 4.36 11.41 6.31
N GLY A 63 5.06 10.82 5.34
CA GLY A 63 6.50 10.60 5.38
C GLY A 63 7.20 11.39 4.29
N ALA A 64 7.74 12.57 4.61
CA ALA A 64 8.71 13.24 3.76
C ALA A 64 9.96 12.35 3.59
N LEU A 65 9.94 11.43 2.63
CA LEU A 65 11.11 10.68 2.20
C LEU A 65 11.11 10.51 0.68
N HIS A 66 11.89 11.40 0.06
CA HIS A 66 12.50 11.34 -1.27
C HIS A 66 11.57 11.11 -2.49
N PRO A 67 11.47 12.08 -3.42
CA PRO A 67 11.00 11.79 -4.76
C PRO A 67 12.01 10.86 -5.44
N ARG A 68 11.69 9.57 -5.62
CA ARG A 68 12.38 8.75 -6.63
C ARG A 68 11.94 9.21 -8.01
N LYS A 69 12.55 10.31 -8.47
CA LYS A 69 12.70 10.61 -9.89
C LYS A 69 14.13 10.22 -10.27
N GLU A 70 14.31 9.04 -10.85
CA GLU A 70 15.44 8.77 -11.74
C GLU A 70 14.93 8.83 -13.18
N PRO A 71 15.15 9.93 -13.92
CA PRO A 71 15.32 9.84 -15.35
C PRO A 71 16.77 9.37 -15.63
N ARG A 72 16.91 8.49 -16.62
CA ARG A 72 18.18 7.89 -17.09
C ARG A 72 19.27 8.93 -17.38
#